data_AF-V5SBG0-F1
#
_entry.id   AF-V5SBG0-F1
#
_cell.length_a   1.000
_cell.length_b   1.000
_cell.length_c   1.000
_cell.angle_alpha   90.00
_cell.angle_beta   90.00
_cell.angle_gamma   90.00
#
_symmetry.space_group_name_H-M   'P 1'
#
loop_
_entity.id
_entity.type
_entity.pdbx_description
1 polymer ?
#
loop_
_entity_poly.entity_id
_entity_poly.type
_entity_poly.pdbx_seq_one_letter_code
_entity_poly.pdbx_strand_id
1 'polypeptide(L)'
;MSRLQNGGKEEAMASAASQRIVRVPSAVARLLDPLPVAPLEIALRHLLAGILARHPALVDRIGADKPRRIAIAPTDVPFVIVLQTGNASIALKIERARSLPSVDATISGPLFALMGLVDGAFDGDALFFSRDLSIEGDMEAVLALRNAIDDADIDLLSEAAASMGRPAVPLALAGRRIATALARIMGESAADRREEAQ
;
A
#
# COMPACT_ATOMS: atom_id res chain seq x y z
N MET A 1 28.88 -3.39 -33.86
CA MET A 1 28.70 -3.97 -32.52
C MET A 1 27.63 -3.17 -31.75
N SER A 2 26.33 -3.30 -32.09
CA SER A 2 25.29 -2.52 -31.36
C SER A 2 23.86 -3.07 -31.53
N ARG A 3 23.67 -4.39 -31.42
CA ARG A 3 22.34 -5.01 -31.56
C ARG A 3 22.00 -6.07 -30.49
N LEU A 4 22.75 -6.10 -29.37
CA LEU A 4 22.60 -7.11 -28.32
C LEU A 4 22.22 -6.55 -26.93
N GLN A 5 21.83 -5.27 -26.82
CA GLN A 5 21.37 -4.69 -25.54
C GLN A 5 19.90 -4.23 -25.53
N ASN A 6 19.15 -4.35 -26.64
CA ASN A 6 17.72 -3.96 -26.66
C ASN A 6 16.76 -5.06 -26.18
N GLY A 7 17.14 -6.34 -26.30
CA GLY A 7 16.24 -7.46 -25.96
C GLY A 7 15.81 -7.50 -24.49
N GLY A 8 16.72 -7.18 -23.55
CA GLY A 8 16.40 -7.18 -22.12
C GLY A 8 15.48 -6.05 -21.67
N LYS A 9 15.48 -4.90 -22.36
CA LYS A 9 14.55 -3.79 -22.07
C LYS A 9 13.15 -4.06 -22.64
N GLU A 10 13.07 -4.66 -23.81
CA GLU A 10 11.79 -5.03 -24.43
C GLU A 10 11.11 -6.20 -23.70
N GLU A 11 11.87 -7.18 -23.22
CA GLU A 11 11.34 -8.27 -22.37
C GLU A 11 10.93 -7.79 -20.98
N ALA A 12 11.68 -6.87 -20.36
CA ALA A 12 11.29 -6.24 -19.09
C ALA A 12 10.02 -5.37 -19.26
N MET A 13 9.91 -4.58 -20.34
CA MET A 13 8.71 -3.79 -20.63
C MET A 13 7.50 -4.67 -21.01
N ALA A 14 7.69 -5.78 -21.72
CA ALA A 14 6.61 -6.73 -22.04
C ALA A 14 6.16 -7.55 -20.82
N SER A 15 7.08 -7.86 -19.90
CA SER A 15 6.78 -8.49 -18.61
C SER A 15 6.00 -7.53 -17.71
N ALA A 16 6.39 -6.25 -17.66
CA ALA A 16 5.65 -5.20 -16.94
C ALA A 16 4.23 -4.98 -17.51
N ALA A 17 4.08 -5.01 -18.85
CA ALA A 17 2.77 -4.90 -19.51
C ALA A 17 1.85 -6.12 -19.29
N SER A 18 2.39 -7.26 -18.84
CA SER A 18 1.63 -8.51 -18.63
C SER A 18 1.22 -8.74 -17.17
N GLN A 19 1.69 -7.91 -16.23
CA GLN A 19 1.28 -8.03 -14.84
C GLN A 19 -0.11 -7.44 -14.67
N ARG A 20 -1.13 -8.31 -14.80
CA ARG A 20 -2.52 -7.96 -14.48
C ARG A 20 -2.62 -7.58 -13.01
N ILE A 21 -2.66 -6.27 -12.75
CA ILE A 21 -2.94 -5.74 -11.42
C ILE A 21 -4.31 -6.23 -10.99
N VAL A 22 -4.35 -6.99 -9.91
CA VAL A 22 -5.60 -7.38 -9.26
C VAL A 22 -6.23 -6.11 -8.67
N ARG A 23 -7.50 -5.86 -8.98
CA ARG A 23 -8.25 -4.73 -8.41
C ARG A 23 -9.22 -5.24 -7.38
N VAL A 24 -9.48 -4.45 -6.34
CA VAL A 24 -10.54 -4.75 -5.38
C VAL A 24 -11.89 -4.67 -6.10
N PRO A 25 -12.71 -5.74 -6.07
CA PRO A 25 -14.02 -5.70 -6.69
C PRO A 25 -14.91 -4.61 -6.07
N SER A 26 -15.69 -3.92 -6.88
CA SER A 26 -16.56 -2.83 -6.43
C SER A 26 -17.57 -3.24 -5.35
N ALA A 27 -18.00 -4.51 -5.35
CA ALA A 27 -18.84 -5.07 -4.29
C ALA A 27 -18.15 -5.06 -2.92
N VAL A 28 -16.85 -5.41 -2.88
CA VAL A 28 -16.04 -5.37 -1.66
C VAL A 28 -15.84 -3.92 -1.22
N ALA A 29 -15.51 -3.02 -2.14
CA ALA A 29 -15.34 -1.59 -1.84
C ALA A 29 -16.61 -0.98 -1.21
N ARG A 30 -17.80 -1.30 -1.74
CA ARG A 30 -19.09 -0.87 -1.17
C ARG A 30 -19.35 -1.44 0.22
N LEU A 31 -18.96 -2.69 0.46
CA LEU A 31 -19.09 -3.30 1.77
C LEU A 31 -18.20 -2.61 2.82
N LEU A 32 -17.04 -2.08 2.41
CA LEU A 32 -16.10 -1.36 3.28
C LEU A 32 -16.53 0.10 3.57
N ASP A 33 -17.41 0.69 2.77
CA ASP A 33 -17.83 2.08 2.93
C ASP A 33 -18.52 2.38 4.28
N PRO A 34 -19.40 1.53 4.84
CA PRO A 34 -19.97 1.75 6.16
C PRO A 34 -19.05 1.36 7.33
N LEU A 35 -17.98 0.58 7.11
CA LEU A 35 -17.15 0.06 8.20
C LEU A 35 -16.29 1.16 8.84
N PRO A 36 -16.25 1.28 10.18
CA PRO A 36 -15.39 2.29 10.82
C PRO A 36 -13.92 2.06 10.44
N VAL A 37 -13.20 3.12 10.07
CA VAL A 37 -11.77 3.04 9.70
C VAL A 37 -10.84 2.93 10.91
N ALA A 38 -11.34 3.22 12.11
CA ALA A 38 -10.53 3.26 13.33
C ALA A 38 -9.79 1.94 13.65
N PRO A 39 -10.39 0.73 13.53
CA PRO A 39 -9.65 -0.51 13.75
C PRO A 39 -8.51 -0.71 12.75
N LEU A 40 -8.72 -0.34 11.48
CA LEU A 40 -7.70 -0.41 10.44
C LEU A 40 -6.58 0.61 10.73
N GLU A 41 -6.93 1.81 11.18
CA GLU A 41 -5.96 2.83 11.57
C GLU A 41 -5.10 2.35 12.74
N ILE A 42 -5.72 1.78 13.79
CA ILE A 42 -4.99 1.24 14.95
C ILE A 42 -4.01 0.16 14.51
N ALA A 43 -4.44 -0.77 13.65
CA ALA A 43 -3.58 -1.84 13.14
C ALA A 43 -2.39 -1.27 12.35
N LEU A 44 -2.62 -0.36 11.41
CA LEU A 44 -1.56 0.26 10.61
C LEU A 44 -0.63 1.14 11.46
N ARG A 45 -1.15 1.83 12.48
CA ARG A 45 -0.32 2.60 13.43
C ARG A 45 0.56 1.69 14.28
N HIS A 46 0.06 0.51 14.66
CA HIS A 46 0.85 -0.46 15.41
C HIS A 46 1.96 -1.06 14.53
N LEU A 47 1.64 -1.38 13.27
CA LEU A 47 2.62 -1.79 12.26
C LEU A 47 3.71 -0.72 12.09
N LEU A 48 3.30 0.53 11.85
CA LEU A 48 4.23 1.65 11.70
C LEU A 48 5.10 1.80 12.95
N ALA A 49 4.53 1.79 14.15
CA ALA A 49 5.30 1.89 15.39
C ALA A 49 6.33 0.76 15.53
N GLY A 50 5.97 -0.46 15.12
CA GLY A 50 6.90 -1.59 15.07
C GLY A 50 8.06 -1.36 14.10
N ILE A 51 7.75 -0.87 12.89
CA ILE A 51 8.75 -0.54 11.87
C ILE A 51 9.69 0.56 12.38
N LEU A 52 9.16 1.67 12.90
CA LEU A 52 9.98 2.78 13.40
C LEU A 52 10.87 2.37 14.59
N ALA A 53 10.42 1.43 15.41
CA ALA A 53 11.21 0.90 16.52
C ALA A 53 12.38 0.02 16.05
N ARG A 54 12.24 -0.66 14.90
CA ARG A 54 13.27 -1.53 14.30
C ARG A 54 14.18 -0.79 13.33
N HIS A 55 13.70 0.30 12.74
CA HIS A 55 14.39 1.12 11.74
C HIS A 55 14.48 2.58 12.20
N PRO A 56 15.23 2.90 13.27
CA PRO A 56 15.35 4.27 13.77
C PRO A 56 15.98 5.22 12.74
N ALA A 57 16.84 4.71 11.85
CA ALA A 57 17.45 5.48 10.78
C ALA A 57 16.41 6.09 9.81
N LEU A 58 15.24 5.48 9.67
CA LEU A 58 14.15 6.00 8.86
C LEU A 58 13.55 7.26 9.49
N VAL A 59 13.48 7.32 10.83
CA VAL A 59 13.04 8.50 11.57
C VAL A 59 14.07 9.63 11.43
N ASP A 60 15.35 9.33 11.52
CA ASP A 60 16.42 10.33 11.42
C ASP A 60 16.44 11.01 10.05
N ARG A 61 16.20 10.25 8.99
CA ARG A 61 16.22 10.75 7.61
C ARG A 61 14.97 11.51 7.23
N ILE A 62 13.80 10.94 7.51
CA ILE A 62 12.52 11.59 7.21
C ILE A 62 12.25 12.75 8.16
N GLY A 63 12.73 12.66 9.40
CA GLY A 63 12.54 13.65 10.45
C GLY A 63 13.43 14.89 10.33
N ALA A 64 14.52 14.81 9.55
CA ALA A 64 15.39 15.94 9.25
C ALA A 64 14.79 16.90 8.19
N ASP A 65 13.84 16.41 7.40
CA ASP A 65 13.16 17.19 6.39
C ASP A 65 11.99 18.01 6.96
N LYS A 66 11.56 19.01 6.18
CA LYS A 66 10.39 19.82 6.49
C LYS A 66 9.16 18.93 6.71
N PRO A 67 8.24 19.28 7.61
CA PRO A 67 7.02 18.52 7.80
C PRO A 67 6.21 18.45 6.50
N ARG A 68 5.84 17.23 6.07
CA ARG A 68 5.02 17.01 4.87
C ARG A 68 3.90 16.02 5.17
N ARG A 69 2.81 16.13 4.42
CA ARG A 69 1.65 15.25 4.45
C ARG A 69 1.53 14.59 3.09
N ILE A 70 1.71 13.27 3.06
CA ILE A 70 1.63 12.48 1.83
C ILE A 70 0.43 11.55 1.95
N ALA A 71 -0.50 11.64 1.01
CA ALA A 71 -1.63 10.72 0.91
C ALA A 71 -1.27 9.53 0.01
N ILE A 72 -1.55 8.33 0.48
CA ILE A 72 -1.62 7.10 -0.31
C ILE A 72 -3.11 6.81 -0.49
N ALA A 73 -3.60 7.00 -1.72
CA ALA A 73 -5.02 7.00 -2.05
C ALA A 73 -5.36 5.84 -3.01
N PRO A 74 -5.69 4.65 -2.48
CA PRO A 74 -6.10 3.56 -3.34
C PRO A 74 -7.43 3.89 -4.02
N THR A 75 -7.47 3.70 -5.34
CA THR A 75 -8.59 4.08 -6.21
C THR A 75 -9.79 3.14 -6.12
N ASP A 76 -9.61 1.96 -5.54
CA ASP A 76 -10.57 0.85 -5.50
C ASP A 76 -11.06 0.53 -4.07
N VAL A 77 -10.74 1.36 -3.07
CA VAL A 77 -11.24 1.23 -1.69
C VAL A 77 -11.71 2.59 -1.13
N PRO A 78 -12.62 2.62 -0.14
CA PRO A 78 -13.26 3.86 0.33
C PRO A 78 -12.46 4.60 1.42
N PHE A 79 -11.14 4.45 1.45
CA PHE A 79 -10.28 5.09 2.45
C PHE A 79 -8.94 5.52 1.84
N VAL A 80 -8.30 6.48 2.48
CA VAL A 80 -6.99 7.04 2.13
C VAL A 80 -6.09 6.94 3.36
N ILE A 81 -4.84 6.57 3.16
CA ILE A 81 -3.83 6.52 4.21
C ILE A 81 -3.03 7.82 4.12
N VAL A 82 -2.93 8.57 5.20
CA VAL A 82 -2.17 9.83 5.24
C VAL A 82 -0.97 9.62 6.14
N LEU A 83 0.21 9.77 5.55
CA LEU A 83 1.49 9.80 6.25
C LEU A 83 1.83 11.26 6.55
N GLN A 84 2.14 11.55 7.81
CA GLN A 84 2.69 12.83 8.23
C GLN A 84 4.13 12.60 8.64
N THR A 85 5.04 13.28 7.96
CA THR A 85 6.48 13.20 8.20
C THR A 85 6.98 14.51 8.80
N GLY A 86 8.10 14.45 9.53
CA GLY A 86 8.80 15.60 10.09
C GLY A 86 8.83 15.65 11.62
N ASN A 87 9.55 16.62 12.17
CA ASN A 87 9.78 16.76 13.62
C ASN A 87 10.31 15.48 14.29
N ALA A 88 11.25 14.77 13.65
CA ALA A 88 11.77 13.49 14.13
C ALA A 88 10.67 12.43 14.42
N SER A 89 9.58 12.45 13.64
CA SER A 89 8.47 11.50 13.80
C SER A 89 7.77 11.20 12.48
N ILE A 90 7.11 10.04 12.44
CA ILE A 90 6.22 9.66 11.35
C ILE A 90 4.91 9.19 11.97
N ALA A 91 3.82 9.80 11.54
CA ALA A 91 2.48 9.46 11.98
C ALA A 91 1.63 8.98 10.80
N LEU A 92 0.75 8.03 11.07
CA LEU A 92 -0.21 7.50 10.10
C LEU A 92 -1.63 7.77 10.60
N LYS A 93 -2.49 8.20 9.67
CA LYS A 93 -3.93 8.36 9.87
C LYS A 93 -4.68 7.75 8.70
N ILE A 94 -5.88 7.22 8.95
CA ILE A 94 -6.78 6.80 7.87
C ILE A 94 -7.95 7.77 7.79
N GLU A 95 -8.19 8.27 6.59
CA GLU A 95 -9.34 9.12 6.29
C GLU A 95 -10.24 8.45 5.24
N ARG A 96 -11.47 8.95 5.11
CA ARG A 96 -12.38 8.46 4.07
C ARG A 96 -12.02 9.10 2.74
N ALA A 97 -12.10 8.34 1.66
CA ALA A 97 -11.81 8.84 0.31
C ALA A 97 -12.70 10.03 -0.11
N ARG A 98 -13.91 10.14 0.45
CA ARG A 98 -14.82 11.30 0.22
C ARG A 98 -14.37 12.61 0.86
N SER A 99 -13.34 12.59 1.69
CA SER A 99 -12.82 13.76 2.41
C SER A 99 -11.31 13.72 2.39
N LEU A 100 -10.70 13.90 1.21
CA LEU A 100 -9.24 14.05 1.13
C LEU A 100 -8.84 15.30 1.91
N PRO A 101 -7.92 15.19 2.88
CA PRO A 101 -7.40 16.35 3.57
C PRO A 101 -6.47 17.16 2.66
N SER A 102 -6.18 18.39 3.04
CA SER A 102 -5.08 19.16 2.43
C SER A 102 -3.76 18.44 2.69
N VAL A 103 -3.14 17.93 1.63
CA VAL A 103 -1.88 17.19 1.61
C VAL A 103 -0.93 17.81 0.60
N ASP A 104 0.37 17.65 0.83
CA ASP A 104 1.41 18.21 -0.02
C ASP A 104 1.60 17.35 -1.28
N ALA A 105 1.41 16.04 -1.17
CA ALA A 105 1.45 15.12 -2.29
C ALA A 105 0.45 13.97 -2.12
N THR A 106 -0.02 13.42 -3.24
CA THR A 106 -0.90 12.25 -3.29
C THR A 106 -0.35 11.21 -4.26
N ILE A 107 -0.25 9.97 -3.81
CA ILE A 107 0.11 8.79 -4.60
C ILE A 107 -1.16 7.95 -4.74
N SER A 108 -1.65 7.77 -5.96
CA SER A 108 -2.91 7.09 -6.26
C SER A 108 -2.70 5.89 -7.18
N GLY A 109 -3.43 4.81 -6.94
CA GLY A 109 -3.40 3.62 -7.80
C GLY A 109 -4.32 2.52 -7.26
N PRO A 110 -4.47 1.36 -7.92
CA PRO A 110 -5.14 0.21 -7.32
C PRO A 110 -4.45 -0.23 -6.02
N LEU A 111 -5.21 -0.67 -5.00
CA LEU A 111 -4.65 -1.04 -3.70
C LEU A 111 -3.53 -2.08 -3.82
N PHE A 112 -3.71 -3.11 -4.64
CA PHE A 112 -2.69 -4.15 -4.82
C PHE A 112 -1.47 -3.66 -5.60
N ALA A 113 -1.62 -2.67 -6.48
CA ALA A 113 -0.49 -2.03 -7.12
C ALA A 113 0.35 -1.26 -6.10
N LEU A 114 -0.33 -0.46 -5.25
CA LEU A 114 0.32 0.28 -4.16
C LEU A 114 1.00 -0.66 -3.15
N MET A 115 0.38 -1.79 -2.80
CA MET A 115 1.01 -2.78 -1.92
C MET A 115 2.21 -3.46 -2.56
N GLY A 116 2.13 -3.82 -3.85
CA GLY A 116 3.27 -4.45 -4.53
C GLY A 116 4.42 -3.47 -4.79
N LEU A 117 4.19 -2.15 -4.83
CA LEU A 117 5.28 -1.17 -4.79
C LEU A 117 6.05 -1.23 -3.48
N VAL A 118 5.34 -1.41 -2.37
CA VAL A 118 5.95 -1.44 -1.04
C VAL A 118 6.67 -2.76 -0.78
N ASP A 119 6.18 -3.88 -1.32
CA ASP A 119 6.81 -5.21 -1.23
C ASP A 119 7.91 -5.44 -2.30
N GLY A 120 8.19 -4.44 -3.14
CA GLY A 120 9.13 -4.54 -4.26
C GLY A 120 8.69 -5.48 -5.40
N ALA A 121 7.46 -5.99 -5.36
CA ALA A 121 6.88 -6.85 -6.38
C ALA A 121 6.54 -6.11 -7.68
N PHE A 122 6.27 -4.80 -7.60
CA PHE A 122 6.01 -3.93 -8.74
C PHE A 122 7.03 -2.78 -8.81
N ASP A 123 7.35 -2.36 -10.04
CA ASP A 123 8.17 -1.19 -10.31
C ASP A 123 7.30 0.07 -10.44
N GLY A 124 7.64 1.13 -9.69
CA GLY A 124 6.97 2.42 -9.70
C GLY A 124 6.97 3.09 -11.06
N ASP A 125 8.09 2.99 -11.78
CA ASP A 125 8.21 3.61 -13.10
C ASP A 125 7.29 2.90 -14.10
N ALA A 126 7.26 1.55 -14.04
CA ALA A 126 6.37 0.76 -14.87
C ALA A 126 4.89 1.08 -14.63
N LEU A 127 4.46 1.18 -13.37
CA LEU A 127 3.08 1.51 -13.02
C LEU A 127 2.71 2.95 -13.38
N PHE A 128 3.66 3.88 -13.32
CA PHE A 128 3.45 5.26 -13.76
C PHE A 128 3.24 5.32 -15.29
N PHE A 129 4.04 4.58 -16.06
CA PHE A 129 3.87 4.51 -17.52
C PHE A 129 2.57 3.79 -17.93
N SER A 130 2.12 2.79 -17.15
CA SER A 130 0.83 2.11 -17.39
C SER A 130 -0.38 2.93 -16.94
N ARG A 131 -0.16 4.07 -16.27
CA ARG A 131 -1.19 4.91 -15.64
C ARG A 131 -1.96 4.22 -14.52
N ASP A 132 -1.41 3.12 -13.99
CA ASP A 132 -1.95 2.49 -12.79
C ASP A 132 -1.39 3.13 -11.50
N LEU A 133 -0.36 3.97 -11.63
CA LEU A 133 0.13 4.86 -10.58
C LEU A 133 0.06 6.32 -11.05
N SER A 134 -0.49 7.20 -10.21
CA SER A 134 -0.51 8.64 -10.40
C SER A 134 0.09 9.33 -9.18
N ILE A 135 0.91 10.35 -9.41
CA ILE A 135 1.50 11.18 -8.36
C ILE A 135 1.09 12.62 -8.63
N GLU A 136 0.48 13.26 -7.64
CA GLU A 136 0.05 14.65 -7.69
C GLU A 136 0.67 15.45 -6.55
N GLY A 137 0.98 16.73 -6.80
CA GLY A 137 1.55 17.64 -5.80
C GLY A 137 3.09 17.62 -5.78
N ASP A 138 3.66 17.68 -4.58
CA ASP A 138 5.10 17.80 -4.34
C ASP A 138 5.83 16.48 -4.61
N MET A 139 6.40 16.35 -5.82
CA MET A 139 7.22 15.18 -6.18
C MET A 139 8.48 15.04 -5.32
N GLU A 140 9.03 16.12 -4.79
CA GLU A 140 10.21 16.06 -3.90
C GLU A 140 9.84 15.32 -2.60
N ALA A 141 8.62 15.54 -2.10
CA ALA A 141 8.11 14.83 -0.92
C ALA A 141 8.02 13.32 -1.16
N VAL A 142 7.52 12.93 -2.33
CA VAL A 142 7.36 11.52 -2.71
C VAL A 142 8.71 10.84 -2.92
N LEU A 143 9.66 11.53 -3.56
CA LEU A 143 11.03 11.03 -3.74
C LEU A 143 11.76 10.88 -2.41
N ALA A 144 11.61 11.84 -1.49
CA ALA A 144 12.19 11.76 -0.15
C ALA A 144 11.64 10.56 0.63
N LEU A 145 10.32 10.34 0.57
CA LEU A 145 9.68 9.18 1.19
C LEU A 145 10.19 7.87 0.60
N ARG A 146 10.23 7.75 -0.73
CA ARG A 146 10.75 6.55 -1.42
C ARG A 146 12.18 6.27 -0.99
N ASN A 147 13.08 7.25 -1.09
CA ASN A 147 14.48 7.06 -0.75
C ASN A 147 14.66 6.61 0.70
N ALA A 148 13.85 7.14 1.62
CA ALA A 148 13.92 6.74 3.01
C ALA A 148 13.39 5.32 3.28
N ILE A 149 12.42 4.84 2.50
CA ILE A 149 11.94 3.44 2.58
C ILE A 149 12.96 2.50 1.93
N ASP A 150 13.44 2.82 0.72
CA ASP A 150 14.42 2.02 -0.03
C ASP A 150 15.70 1.82 0.79
N ASP A 151 16.20 2.88 1.42
CA ASP A 151 17.42 2.80 2.23
C ASP A 151 17.25 2.09 3.58
N ALA A 152 16.01 1.90 4.03
CA ALA A 152 15.71 1.17 5.25
C ALA A 152 15.49 -0.33 5.02
N ASP A 153 15.54 -0.81 3.76
CA ASP A 153 15.39 -2.22 3.36
C ASP A 153 14.23 -2.93 4.12
N ILE A 154 13.07 -2.26 4.16
CA ILE A 154 11.96 -2.68 5.00
C ILE A 154 11.18 -3.79 4.32
N ASP A 155 11.32 -5.02 4.79
CA ASP A 155 10.40 -6.11 4.43
C ASP A 155 9.06 -5.96 5.16
N LEU A 156 8.11 -5.25 4.55
CA LEU A 156 6.81 -4.98 5.17
C LEU A 156 6.03 -6.24 5.55
N LEU A 157 6.21 -7.36 4.83
CA LEU A 157 5.53 -8.62 5.14
C LEU A 157 6.10 -9.24 6.41
N SER A 158 7.43 -9.27 6.54
CA SER A 158 8.11 -9.66 7.78
C SER A 158 7.75 -8.71 8.93
N GLU A 159 7.59 -7.42 8.66
CA GLU A 159 7.21 -6.43 9.67
C GLU A 159 5.76 -6.55 10.11
N ALA A 160 4.86 -6.89 9.19
CA ALA A 160 3.49 -7.27 9.50
C ALA A 160 3.45 -8.54 10.33
N ALA A 161 4.22 -9.57 9.98
CA ALA A 161 4.31 -10.80 10.78
C ALA A 161 4.87 -10.55 12.19
N ALA A 162 5.89 -9.71 12.32
CA ALA A 162 6.51 -9.36 13.60
C ALA A 162 5.60 -8.48 14.48
N SER A 163 4.85 -7.57 13.88
CA SER A 163 3.87 -6.72 14.59
C SER A 163 2.57 -7.45 14.90
N MET A 164 2.25 -8.52 14.19
CA MET A 164 1.16 -9.47 14.50
C MET A 164 1.49 -10.45 15.65
N GLY A 165 2.51 -10.16 16.47
CA GLY A 165 2.68 -10.81 17.78
C GLY A 165 1.40 -10.78 18.62
N ARG A 166 1.29 -11.67 19.63
CA ARG A 166 0.10 -11.94 20.47
C ARG A 166 -0.92 -10.78 20.43
N PRO A 167 -1.97 -10.87 19.60
CA PRO A 167 -2.84 -9.73 19.38
C PRO A 167 -3.50 -9.34 20.70
N ALA A 168 -3.59 -8.04 20.98
CA ALA A 168 -4.48 -7.56 22.02
C ALA A 168 -5.87 -8.13 21.71
N VAL A 169 -6.39 -8.96 22.62
CA VAL A 169 -7.60 -9.79 22.49
C VAL A 169 -8.77 -9.12 21.75
N PRO A 170 -9.09 -7.83 21.92
CA PRO A 170 -10.19 -7.21 21.17
C PRO A 170 -9.95 -7.08 19.65
N LEU A 171 -8.71 -6.87 19.18
CA LEU A 171 -8.41 -6.72 17.75
C LEU A 171 -8.46 -8.05 17.00
N ALA A 172 -8.05 -9.14 17.66
CA ALA A 172 -8.14 -10.50 17.11
C ALA A 172 -9.59 -10.94 16.89
N LEU A 173 -10.50 -10.57 17.80
CA LEU A 173 -11.91 -10.92 17.70
C LEU A 173 -12.59 -10.20 16.53
N ALA A 174 -12.29 -8.91 16.34
CA ALA A 174 -12.76 -8.13 15.20
C ALA A 174 -12.17 -8.64 13.88
N GLY A 175 -10.86 -8.92 13.85
CA GLY A 175 -10.15 -9.47 12.70
C GLY A 175 -10.71 -10.82 12.25
N ARG A 176 -11.06 -11.72 13.19
CA ARG A 176 -11.71 -13.00 12.85
C ARG A 176 -13.03 -12.82 12.14
N ARG A 177 -13.88 -11.85 12.54
CA ARG A 177 -15.19 -11.62 11.90
C ARG A 177 -15.05 -11.07 10.49
N ILE A 178 -14.11 -10.14 10.28
CA ILE A 178 -13.80 -9.60 8.95
C ILE A 178 -13.19 -10.70 8.07
N ALA A 179 -12.25 -11.50 8.60
CA ALA A 179 -11.66 -12.61 7.87
C ALA A 179 -12.70 -13.69 7.50
N THR A 180 -13.67 -13.99 8.37
CA THR A 180 -14.76 -14.93 8.01
C THR A 180 -15.71 -14.35 6.96
N ALA A 181 -15.94 -13.03 6.98
CA ALA A 181 -16.73 -12.37 5.95
C ALA A 181 -16.01 -12.35 4.60
N LEU A 182 -14.72 -12.02 4.59
CA LEU A 182 -13.87 -12.04 3.39
C LEU A 182 -13.69 -13.47 2.85
N ALA A 183 -13.50 -14.47 3.70
CA ALA A 183 -13.40 -15.87 3.28
C ALA A 183 -14.70 -16.40 2.65
N ARG A 184 -15.88 -15.91 3.09
CA ARG A 184 -17.15 -16.24 2.45
C ARG A 184 -17.28 -15.62 1.07
N ILE A 185 -16.89 -14.36 0.92
CA ILE A 185 -16.92 -13.66 -0.37
C ILE A 185 -15.88 -14.24 -1.34
N MET A 186 -14.68 -14.58 -0.86
CA MET A 186 -13.64 -15.23 -1.69
C MET A 186 -13.96 -16.70 -2.00
N GLY A 187 -14.70 -17.38 -1.13
CA GLY A 187 -15.16 -18.76 -1.34
C GLY A 187 -16.14 -18.92 -2.50
N GLU A 188 -16.92 -17.89 -2.84
CA GLU A 188 -17.82 -17.91 -3.99
C GLU A 188 -17.06 -17.76 -5.32
N SER A 189 -15.91 -17.05 -5.33
CA SER A 189 -15.13 -16.82 -6.56
C SER A 189 -14.18 -18.00 -6.93
N ALA A 190 -14.02 -18.98 -6.04
CA ALA A 190 -13.29 -20.22 -6.33
C ALA A 190 -14.17 -21.33 -6.90
N ALA A 191 -15.50 -21.25 -6.75
CA ALA A 191 -16.44 -22.23 -7.27
C ALA A 191 -16.64 -22.10 -8.80
N ASP A 192 -16.48 -20.90 -9.35
CA ASP A 192 -16.72 -20.61 -10.78
C ASP A 192 -15.58 -21.05 -11.72
N ARG A 193 -14.44 -21.50 -11.18
CA ARG A 193 -13.29 -21.99 -11.97
C ARG A 193 -13.26 -23.51 -12.18
N ARG A 194 -14.29 -24.25 -11.74
CA ARG A 194 -14.36 -25.72 -11.91
C ARG A 194 -15.33 -26.19 -12.98
N GLU A 195 -16.15 -25.32 -13.58
CA GLU A 195 -17.13 -25.74 -14.61
C GLU A 195 -16.67 -25.54 -16.06
N GLU A 196 -15.62 -24.77 -16.34
CA GLU A 196 -15.09 -24.59 -17.72
C GLU A 196 -13.95 -25.57 -18.10
N ALA A 197 -13.69 -26.59 -17.28
CA ALA A 197 -12.67 -27.61 -17.55
C ALA A 197 -13.26 -29.04 -17.69
N GLN A 198 -14.46 -29.16 -18.25
CA GLN A 198 -15.01 -30.43 -18.74
C GLN A 198 -15.43 -30.32 -20.19
#